data_AF-R7CXT9-F1
#
_entry.id   AF-R7CXT9-F1
#
_cell.length_a   1.000
_cell.length_b   1.000
_cell.length_c   1.000
_cell.angle_alpha   90.00
_cell.angle_beta   90.00
_cell.angle_gamma   90.00
#
_symmetry.space_group_name_H-M   'P 1'
#
loop_
_entity.id
_entity.type
_entity.pdbx_description
1 polymer ?
#
loop_
_entity_poly.entity_id
_entity_poly.type
_entity_poly.pdbx_seq_one_letter_code
_entity_poly.pdbx_strand_id
1 'polypeptide(L)' 'MYCARHGWASIAKSKNIPLSVISEGMGHDSEETTRIYLASLDSYVIDQANSLILKGL' A
#
# COMPACT_ATOMS: atom_id res chain seq x y z
N MET A 1 1.43 13.92 -10.00
CA MET A 1 0.75 13.93 -8.68
C MET A 1 0.44 12.53 -8.13
N TYR A 2 0.22 11.52 -9.00
CA TYR A 2 -0.03 10.11 -8.63
C TYR A 2 1.07 9.51 -7.73
N CYS A 3 2.36 9.70 -8.06
CA CYS A 3 3.48 9.16 -7.27
C CYS A 3 3.56 9.71 -5.83
N ALA A 4 3.21 10.98 -5.60
CA ALA A 4 3.27 11.59 -4.28
C ALA A 4 2.17 11.04 -3.35
N ARG A 5 0.95 10.84 -3.88
CA ARG A 5 -0.14 10.18 -3.17
C ARG A 5 0.18 8.72 -2.85
N HIS A 6 0.75 8.00 -3.82
CA HIS A 6 1.23 6.63 -3.64
C HIS A 6 2.29 6.53 -2.54
N GLY A 7 3.31 7.38 -2.59
CA GLY A 7 4.35 7.44 -1.56
C GLY A 7 3.79 7.75 -0.17
N TRP A 8 2.90 8.74 -0.06
CA TRP A 8 2.28 9.11 1.22
C TRP A 8 1.45 7.95 1.80
N ALA A 9 0.60 7.31 1.00
CA ALA A 9 -0.25 6.21 1.45
C ALA A 9 0.58 4.99 1.89
N SER A 10 1.65 4.65 1.15
CA SER A 10 2.59 3.58 1.54
C SER A 10 3.29 3.88 2.87
N ILE A 11 3.78 5.11 3.05
CA ILE A 11 4.44 5.53 4.30
C ILE A 11 3.42 5.50 5.46
N ALA A 12 2.21 6.01 5.26
CA ALA A 12 1.15 6.00 6.28
C ALA A 12 0.79 4.57 6.70
N LYS A 13 0.63 3.65 5.74
CA LYS A 13 0.40 2.22 6.02
C LYS A 13 1.56 1.62 6.83
N SER A 14 2.81 1.89 6.45
CA SER A 14 4.00 1.39 7.17
C SER A 14 4.10 1.90 8.62
N LYS A 15 3.50 3.05 8.91
CA LYS A 15 3.41 3.65 10.25
C LYS A 15 2.18 3.17 11.04
N ASN A 16 1.46 2.15 10.56
CA ASN A 16 0.23 1.63 11.16
C ASN A 16 -0.87 2.70 11.35
N ILE A 17 -0.92 3.69 10.45
CA ILE A 17 -2.05 4.64 10.44
C ILE A 17 -3.32 3.89 10.04
N PRO A 18 -4.46 4.10 10.72
CA PRO A 18 -5.72 3.44 10.40
C PRO A 18 -6.15 3.63 8.94
N LEU A 19 -6.73 2.59 8.35
CA LEU A 19 -7.16 2.61 6.95
C LEU A 19 -8.17 3.73 6.67
N SER A 20 -9.07 4.00 7.61
CA SER A 20 -10.02 5.12 7.56
C SER A 20 -9.34 6.47 7.35
N VAL A 21 -8.28 6.76 8.12
CA VAL A 21 -7.50 8.00 8.05
C VAL A 21 -6.74 8.11 6.73
N ILE A 22 -6.18 7.00 6.26
CA ILE A 22 -5.51 6.95 4.95
C ILE A 22 -6.52 7.21 3.83
N SER A 23 -7.70 6.59 3.92
CA SER A 23 -8.80 6.74 2.94
C SER A 23 -9.26 8.19 2.84
N GLU A 24 -9.48 8.84 3.97
CA GLU A 24 -9.89 10.24 4.03
C GLU A 24 -8.79 11.18 3.51
N GLY A 25 -7.53 10.97 3.91
CA GLY A 25 -6.39 11.74 3.39
C GLY A 25 -6.15 11.56 1.89
N MET A 26 -6.59 10.43 1.34
CA MET A 26 -6.61 10.14 -0.08
C MET A 26 -7.87 10.64 -0.80
N GLY A 27 -8.83 11.22 -0.08
CA GLY A 27 -10.10 11.68 -0.65
C GLY A 27 -10.89 10.56 -1.33
N HIS A 28 -10.79 9.33 -0.81
CA HIS A 28 -11.58 8.21 -1.30
C HIS A 28 -12.92 8.15 -0.56
N ASP A 29 -13.99 7.91 -1.31
CA ASP A 29 -15.35 7.77 -0.76
C ASP A 29 -15.55 6.48 0.05
N SER A 30 -14.65 5.50 -0.12
CA SER A 30 -14.70 4.24 0.63
C SER A 30 -13.30 3.70 0.97
N GLU A 31 -13.21 3.01 2.10
CA GLU A 31 -12.01 2.26 2.47
C GLU A 31 -11.71 1.09 1.51
N GLU A 32 -12.73 0.59 0.79
CA GLU A 32 -12.55 -0.46 -0.20
C GLU A 32 -11.69 0.02 -1.37
N THR A 33 -11.94 1.24 -1.86
CA THR A 33 -11.07 1.91 -2.85
C THR A 33 -9.64 2.04 -2.33
N THR A 34 -9.49 2.38 -1.05
CA THR A 34 -8.17 2.48 -0.39
C THR A 34 -7.48 1.13 -0.27
N ARG A 35 -8.22 0.04 -0.01
CA ARG A 35 -7.68 -1.32 0.06
C ARG A 35 -7.15 -1.81 -1.28
N ILE A 36 -7.89 -1.56 -2.37
CA ILE A 36 -7.44 -1.87 -3.74
C ILE A 36 -6.20 -1.03 -4.09
N TYR A 37 -6.20 0.25 -3.74
CA TYR A 37 -5.07 1.14 -3.98
C TYR A 37 -3.82 0.70 -3.22
N LEU A 38 -3.95 0.37 -1.92
CA LEU A 38 -2.84 -0.13 -1.11
C LEU A 38 -2.36 -1.52 -1.55
N ALA A 39 -3.24 -2.38 -2.08
CA ALA A 39 -2.83 -3.66 -2.68
C ALA A 39 -1.96 -3.46 -3.92
N SER A 40 -2.24 -2.42 -4.74
CA SER A 40 -1.37 -2.05 -5.86
C SER A 40 0.01 -1.50 -5.45
N LEU A 41 0.12 -1.02 -4.21
CA LEU A 41 1.36 -0.50 -3.62
C LEU A 41 2.23 -1.60 -2.96
N ASP A 42 1.61 -2.71 -2.56
CA ASP A 42 2.25 -3.79 -1.80
C ASP A 42 3.07 -4.76 -2.67
N SER A 43 3.41 -4.37 -3.91
CA SER A 43 4.22 -5.20 -4.81
C SER A 43 5.59 -5.53 -4.20
N TYR A 44 6.12 -4.66 -3.34
CA TYR A 44 7.38 -4.91 -2.62
C TYR A 44 7.34 -6.14 -1.69
N VAL A 45 6.22 -6.39 -1.00
CA VAL A 45 6.07 -7.57 -0.14
C VAL A 45 5.98 -8.84 -1.00
N ILE A 46 5.28 -8.75 -2.14
CA ILE A 46 5.23 -9.83 -3.14
C ILE A 46 6.63 -10.11 -3.70
N ASP A 47 7.40 -9.06 -4.01
CA ASP A 47 8.77 -9.18 -4.53
C ASP A 47 9.72 -9.81 -3.50
N GLN A 48 9.58 -9.47 -2.21
CA GLN A 48 10.35 -10.11 -1.14
C GLN A 48 9.98 -11.58 -0.98
N ALA A 49 8.68 -11.92 -0.98
CA ALA A 49 8.22 -13.30 -0.91
C ALA A 49 8.75 -14.12 -2.09
N ASN A 50 8.69 -13.56 -3.30
CA ASN A 50 9.24 -14.18 -4.50
C ASN A 50 10.77 -14.38 -4.39
N SER A 51 11.50 -13.40 -3.87
CA SER A 51 12.95 -13.52 -3.66
C SER A 51 13.32 -14.64 -2.67
N LEU A 52 12.54 -14.81 -1.60
CA LEU A 52 12.76 -15.89 -0.63
C LEU A 52 12.52 -17.27 -1.25
N ILE A 53 11.45 -17.43 -2.04
CA ILE A 53 11.14 -18.68 -2.74
C ILE A 53 12.24 -19.01 -3.77
N LEU A 54 12.63 -18.02 -4.57
CA LEU A 54 13.64 -18.20 -5.62
C LEU A 54 15.05 -18.48 -5.07
N LYS A 55 15.38 -18.00 -3.87
CA LYS A 55 16.66 -18.32 -3.20
C LYS A 55 16.71 -19.72 -2.59
N GLY A 56 15.55 -20.36 -2.41
CA GLY A 56 15.45 -21.73 -1.91
C GLY A 56 15.42 -22.80 -3.01
N LEU A 57 15.41 -22.39 -4.27
CA LEU A 57 15.54 -23.23 -5.47
C LEU A 57 17.01 -23.29 -5.91
#